data_AF-A0A3B0SCQ0-F1
#
_entry.id   AF-A0A3B0SCQ0-F1
#
_cell.length_a   1.000
_cell.length_b   1.000
_cell.length_c   1.000
_cell.angle_alpha   90.00
_cell.angle_beta   90.00
_cell.angle_gamma   90.00
#
_symmetry.space_group_name_H-M   'P 1'
#
loop_
_entity.id
_entity.type
_entity.pdbx_description
1 polymer ?
#
loop_
_entity_poly.entity_id
_entity_poly.type
_entity_poly.pdbx_seq_one_letter_code
_entity_poly.pdbx_strand_id
1 'polypeptide(L)'
;MSDDKRWQDSVSEAVDKATTAASEAWKATEATRKAAARKAKEALDATSSAIDEGVETAKRTYKGDTAPDEPDWDAPAFAYGTGPRTVTAPHGTALHTKGWLQEAVLRCLLNNLDPEVAENPLDLVVYGGKGKAARNWEAFDAIVKSLTELESDETLLVQSGKPVGRFKTHEMAPRVLIANSNLVPDWATWQHFWDLEDAGLMMYGQMTAGSWIYIGTQGILQGTYQTFVSIADKKFGGTLKGTLTLTAGLGGMGGAQPLAVTMNDGVCLAVDVDPERIEKRIETRYLDEFAPDLDSAVERALEAKANGEAVSIGVVGNAAEVFAELLGRGVDIDIVTDQTSAHDPLNGYVPAGYTLDEATALRVEEPKEYIE
;
A
#
# COMPACT_ATOMS: atom_id res chain seq x y z
N MET A 1 -13.20 23.40 30.49
CA MET A 1 -13.22 24.43 29.43
C MET A 1 -11.98 25.33 29.42
N SER A 2 -11.44 25.82 30.54
CA SER A 2 -10.18 26.62 30.51
C SER A 2 -8.91 25.78 30.35
N ASP A 3 -8.89 24.54 30.87
CA ASP A 3 -7.70 23.68 30.82
C ASP A 3 -7.53 22.96 29.46
N ASP A 4 -8.64 22.69 28.74
CA ASP A 4 -8.65 22.09 27.39
C ASP A 4 -7.87 22.92 26.37
N LYS A 5 -8.04 24.25 26.44
CA LYS A 5 -7.38 25.18 25.51
C LYS A 5 -5.89 25.28 25.80
N ARG A 6 -5.50 25.15 27.07
CA ARG A 6 -4.13 25.32 27.52
C ARG A 6 -3.19 24.23 26.99
N TRP A 7 -3.67 22.99 26.92
CA TRP A 7 -2.90 21.88 26.35
C TRP A 7 -2.79 22.00 24.82
N GLN A 8 -3.88 22.33 24.12
CA GLN A 8 -3.88 22.55 22.66
C GLN A 8 -2.94 23.69 22.27
N ASP A 9 -2.98 24.81 23.00
CA ASP A 9 -2.09 25.95 22.80
C ASP A 9 -0.63 25.54 23.08
N SER A 10 -0.38 24.70 24.10
CA SER A 10 0.96 24.20 24.42
C SER A 10 1.53 23.27 23.34
N VAL A 11 0.70 22.40 22.76
CA VAL A 11 1.10 21.54 21.64
C VAL A 11 1.36 22.36 20.39
N SER A 12 0.48 23.31 20.06
CA SER A 12 0.68 24.21 18.92
C SER A 12 1.98 25.01 19.06
N GLU A 13 2.25 25.56 20.24
CA GLU A 13 3.47 26.32 20.50
C GLU A 13 4.73 25.44 20.42
N ALA A 14 4.66 24.19 20.88
CA ALA A 14 5.76 23.23 20.78
C ALA A 14 6.06 22.86 19.31
N VAL A 15 5.02 22.63 18.50
CA VAL A 15 5.14 22.34 17.06
C VAL A 15 5.72 23.52 16.30
N ASP A 16 5.27 24.74 16.59
CA ASP A 16 5.78 25.97 15.94
C ASP A 16 7.26 26.20 16.28
N LYS A 17 7.66 25.98 17.54
CA LYS A 17 9.06 26.06 17.97
C LYS A 17 9.93 25.00 17.30
N ALA A 18 9.44 23.76 17.20
CA ALA A 18 10.16 22.67 16.55
C ALA A 18 10.36 22.96 15.05
N THR A 19 9.31 23.41 14.37
CA THR A 19 9.33 23.78 12.95
C THR A 19 10.29 24.93 12.67
N THR A 20 10.26 25.97 13.51
CA THR A 20 11.15 27.13 13.39
C THR A 20 12.62 26.74 13.61
N ALA A 21 12.90 25.96 14.67
CA ALA A 21 14.25 25.49 14.96
C ALA A 21 14.80 24.57 13.85
N ALA A 22 13.96 23.72 13.25
CA ALA A 22 14.32 22.89 12.11
C ALA A 22 14.62 23.74 10.86
N SER A 23 13.83 24.78 10.60
CA SER A 23 14.03 25.70 9.47
C SER A 23 15.31 26.55 9.61
N GLU A 24 15.65 26.99 10.82
CA GLU A 24 16.91 27.72 11.08
C GLU A 24 18.13 26.81 10.97
N ALA A 25 18.01 25.58 11.46
CA ALA A 25 19.05 24.56 11.34
C ALA A 25 19.36 24.17 9.90
N TRP A 26 18.33 24.14 9.05
CA TRP A 26 18.43 23.87 7.62
C TRP A 26 19.36 24.86 6.89
N LYS A 27 19.50 26.09 7.40
CA LYS A 27 20.29 27.16 6.79
C LYS A 27 21.76 27.22 7.26
N ALA A 28 22.19 26.36 8.17
CA ALA A 28 23.51 26.45 8.81
C ALA A 28 24.40 25.21 8.58
N THR A 29 25.71 25.40 8.75
CA THR A 29 26.78 24.41 8.51
C THR A 29 26.64 23.13 9.35
N GLU A 30 27.37 22.07 8.97
CA GLU A 30 27.30 20.71 9.53
C GLU A 30 27.37 20.60 11.07
N ALA A 31 28.14 21.45 11.74
CA ALA A 31 28.20 21.51 13.21
C ALA A 31 26.84 21.92 13.85
N THR A 32 26.02 22.70 13.14
CA THR A 32 24.71 23.19 13.58
C THR A 32 23.62 22.13 13.42
N ARG A 33 23.77 21.18 12.49
CA ARG A 33 22.81 20.07 12.26
C ARG A 33 22.74 19.09 13.43
N LYS A 34 23.88 18.79 14.08
CA LYS A 34 23.89 17.93 15.29
C LYS A 34 23.24 18.61 16.49
N ALA A 35 23.43 19.92 16.65
CA ALA A 35 22.76 20.70 17.69
C ALA A 35 21.24 20.81 17.43
N ALA A 36 20.84 20.92 16.17
CA ALA A 36 19.45 20.93 15.76
C ALA A 36 18.75 19.58 15.90
N ALA A 37 19.42 18.47 15.56
CA ALA A 37 18.91 17.13 15.78
C ALA A 37 18.70 16.86 17.29
N ARG A 38 19.59 17.37 18.14
CA ARG A 38 19.41 17.30 19.60
C ARG A 38 18.22 18.13 20.07
N LYS A 39 18.05 19.36 19.58
CA LYS A 39 16.87 20.20 19.88
C LYS A 39 15.56 19.60 19.35
N ALA A 40 15.58 18.98 18.17
CA ALA A 40 14.43 18.31 17.58
C ALA A 40 14.03 17.08 18.42
N LYS A 41 15.02 16.30 18.89
CA LYS A 41 14.79 15.21 19.84
C LYS A 41 14.24 15.71 21.17
N GLU A 42 14.82 16.76 21.75
CA GLU A 42 14.31 17.40 22.98
C GLU A 42 12.86 17.91 22.80
N ALA A 43 12.52 18.46 21.63
CA ALA A 43 11.16 18.88 21.30
C ALA A 43 10.20 17.70 21.09
N LEU A 44 10.67 16.60 20.50
CA LEU A 44 9.90 15.37 20.32
C LEU A 44 9.62 14.71 21.68
N ASP A 45 10.62 14.64 22.55
CA ASP A 45 10.51 14.12 23.91
C ASP A 45 9.57 14.99 24.77
N ALA A 46 9.62 16.32 24.60
CA ALA A 46 8.68 17.25 25.22
C ALA A 46 7.25 17.10 24.68
N THR A 47 7.09 16.85 23.38
CA THR A 47 5.79 16.58 22.76
C THR A 47 5.20 15.26 23.24
N SER A 48 6.02 14.22 23.35
CA SER A 48 5.62 12.93 23.93
C SER A 48 5.19 13.08 25.39
N SER A 49 5.95 13.85 26.18
CA SER A 49 5.60 14.14 27.58
C SER A 49 4.28 14.92 27.70
N ALA A 50 4.03 15.88 26.80
CA ALA A 50 2.78 16.64 26.75
C ALA A 50 1.59 15.78 26.31
N ILE A 51 1.81 14.79 25.43
CA ILE A 51 0.80 13.80 25.06
C ILE A 51 0.47 12.89 26.26
N ASP A 52 1.47 12.40 26.98
CA ASP A 52 1.29 11.57 28.17
C ASP A 52 0.53 12.32 29.28
N GLU A 53 0.81 13.61 29.47
CA GLU A 53 0.11 14.48 30.43
C GLU A 53 -1.35 14.75 30.00
N GLY A 54 -1.60 14.85 28.69
CA GLY A 54 -2.94 14.93 28.10
C GLY A 54 -3.74 13.64 28.31
N VAL A 55 -3.10 12.48 28.18
CA VAL A 55 -3.68 11.16 28.45
C VAL A 55 -4.06 11.00 29.94
N GLU A 56 -3.20 11.42 30.86
CA GLU A 56 -3.50 11.39 32.30
C GLU A 56 -4.58 12.40 32.71
N THR A 57 -4.66 13.54 32.02
CA THR A 57 -5.75 14.51 32.21
C THR A 57 -7.09 13.92 31.73
N ALA A 58 -7.11 13.27 30.57
CA ALA A 58 -8.29 12.61 30.02
C ALA A 58 -8.80 11.48 30.95
N LYS A 59 -7.89 10.70 31.56
CA LYS A 59 -8.24 9.67 32.56
C LYS A 59 -8.91 10.24 33.81
N ARG A 60 -8.57 11.46 34.24
CA ARG A 60 -9.17 12.11 35.43
C ARG A 60 -10.56 12.70 35.18
N THR A 61 -10.86 13.07 33.94
CA THR A 61 -12.14 13.67 33.54
C THR A 61 -13.18 12.67 33.05
N TYR A 62 -12.82 11.38 32.91
CA TYR A 62 -13.72 10.33 32.47
C TYR A 62 -14.79 10.00 33.53
N LYS A 63 -16.05 10.35 33.24
CA LYS A 63 -17.25 9.80 33.88
C LYS A 63 -18.28 9.53 32.78
N GLY A 64 -18.42 8.27 32.39
CA GLY A 64 -19.41 7.85 31.40
C GLY A 64 -19.65 6.35 31.48
N ASP A 65 -20.76 5.97 32.11
CA ASP A 65 -21.37 4.65 32.02
C ASP A 65 -22.13 4.55 30.70
N THR A 66 -21.79 3.58 29.87
CA THR A 66 -22.69 2.65 29.14
C THR A 66 -21.81 1.64 28.42
N ALA A 67 -21.79 0.39 28.89
CA ALA A 67 -21.22 -0.73 28.15
C ALA A 67 -22.29 -1.27 27.17
N PRO A 68 -22.02 -1.31 25.85
CA PRO A 68 -22.75 -2.20 24.95
C PRO A 68 -22.41 -3.66 25.29
N ASP A 69 -23.25 -4.60 24.85
CA ASP A 69 -23.01 -6.05 24.99
C ASP A 69 -21.59 -6.44 24.56
N GLU A 70 -20.93 -7.31 25.31
CA GLU A 70 -19.54 -7.71 25.07
C GLU A 70 -19.40 -8.38 23.69
N PRO A 71 -18.49 -7.89 22.82
CA PRO A 71 -18.16 -8.56 21.55
C PRO A 71 -17.64 -9.99 21.78
N ASP A 72 -17.78 -10.85 20.77
CA ASP A 72 -17.09 -12.13 20.73
C ASP A 72 -15.58 -11.90 20.51
N TRP A 73 -14.87 -11.69 21.62
CA TRP A 73 -13.41 -11.49 21.64
C TRP A 73 -12.62 -12.74 21.23
N ASP A 74 -13.27 -13.90 21.11
CA ASP A 74 -12.65 -15.16 20.70
C ASP A 74 -12.62 -15.31 19.16
N ALA A 75 -13.21 -14.39 18.39
CA ALA A 75 -13.13 -14.44 16.93
C ALA A 75 -11.67 -14.21 16.45
N PRO A 76 -11.17 -14.98 15.45
CA PRO A 76 -9.77 -14.93 15.01
C PRO A 76 -9.24 -13.54 14.63
N ALA A 77 -10.11 -12.64 14.15
CA ALA A 77 -9.78 -11.26 13.80
C ALA A 77 -9.38 -10.39 15.01
N PHE A 78 -9.70 -10.80 16.24
CA PHE A 78 -9.47 -10.06 17.48
C PHE A 78 -8.50 -10.76 18.44
N ALA A 79 -7.71 -11.73 17.95
CA ALA A 79 -6.68 -12.42 18.73
C ALA A 79 -5.47 -11.50 19.03
N TYR A 80 -5.69 -10.50 19.90
CA TYR A 80 -4.72 -9.48 20.29
C TYR A 80 -3.40 -10.09 20.80
N GLY A 81 -2.26 -9.52 20.38
CA GLY A 81 -0.94 -9.90 20.90
C GLY A 81 -0.36 -11.17 20.29
N THR A 82 -1.00 -11.72 19.25
CA THR A 82 -0.38 -12.75 18.43
C THR A 82 0.45 -12.10 17.31
N GLY A 83 1.44 -12.81 16.75
CA GLY A 83 2.23 -12.32 15.62
C GLY A 83 1.43 -12.32 14.31
N PRO A 84 2.07 -12.55 13.16
CA PRO A 84 1.40 -12.76 11.88
C PRO A 84 0.23 -13.74 11.94
N ARG A 85 -0.93 -13.35 11.37
CA ARG A 85 -2.18 -14.13 11.36
C ARG A 85 -3.03 -13.82 10.13
N THR A 86 -3.91 -14.76 9.78
CA THR A 86 -4.96 -14.52 8.78
C THR A 86 -6.01 -13.56 9.33
N VAL A 87 -6.35 -12.55 8.54
CA VAL A 87 -7.33 -11.52 8.88
C VAL A 87 -8.42 -11.52 7.80
N THR A 88 -9.69 -11.47 8.19
CA THR A 88 -10.82 -11.32 7.27
C THR A 88 -11.83 -10.33 7.85
N ALA A 89 -12.53 -9.60 6.98
CA ALA A 89 -13.53 -8.63 7.42
C ALA A 89 -14.82 -9.34 7.88
N PRO A 90 -15.42 -8.95 9.02
CA PRO A 90 -16.69 -9.51 9.45
C PRO A 90 -17.83 -9.11 8.50
N HIS A 91 -18.77 -10.04 8.30
CA HIS A 91 -19.94 -9.88 7.45
C HIS A 91 -21.24 -9.75 8.25
N GLY A 92 -22.34 -9.37 7.58
CA GLY A 92 -23.65 -9.21 8.21
C GLY A 92 -23.78 -7.92 9.04
N THR A 93 -24.80 -7.86 9.89
CA THR A 93 -25.24 -6.63 10.58
C THR A 93 -24.78 -6.51 12.02
N ALA A 94 -24.14 -7.54 12.59
CA ALA A 94 -23.59 -7.47 13.94
C ALA A 94 -22.42 -6.49 14.00
N LEU A 95 -22.36 -5.67 15.05
CA LEU A 95 -21.31 -4.67 15.24
C LEU A 95 -20.27 -5.17 16.26
N HIS A 96 -19.02 -4.80 16.02
CA HIS A 96 -17.88 -5.01 16.94
C HIS A 96 -17.36 -3.69 17.52
N THR A 97 -17.95 -2.58 17.09
CA THR A 97 -17.61 -1.21 17.47
C THR A 97 -18.87 -0.50 17.97
N LYS A 98 -18.71 0.69 18.57
CA LYS A 98 -19.83 1.48 19.13
C LYS A 98 -20.79 2.07 18.09
N GLY A 99 -20.49 1.96 16.79
CA GLY A 99 -21.33 2.49 15.73
C GLY A 99 -20.85 2.14 14.32
N TRP A 100 -21.74 2.30 13.34
CA TRP A 100 -21.47 1.91 11.95
C TRP A 100 -20.31 2.67 11.30
N LEU A 101 -20.03 3.92 11.71
CA LEU A 101 -18.90 4.67 11.15
C LEU A 101 -17.56 4.07 11.58
N GLN A 102 -17.45 3.63 12.83
CA GLN A 102 -16.28 2.92 13.35
C GLN A 102 -16.19 1.52 12.74
N GLU A 103 -17.32 0.82 12.65
CA GLU A 103 -17.41 -0.52 12.07
C GLU A 103 -16.96 -0.53 10.60
N ALA A 104 -17.40 0.45 9.82
CA ALA A 104 -17.01 0.57 8.42
C ALA A 104 -15.49 0.70 8.28
N VAL A 105 -14.86 1.57 9.08
CA VAL A 105 -13.41 1.74 9.10
C VAL A 105 -12.70 0.44 9.49
N LEU A 106 -13.18 -0.23 10.54
CA LEU A 106 -12.64 -1.52 10.97
C LEU A 106 -12.70 -2.55 9.85
N ARG A 107 -13.89 -2.75 9.24
CA ARG A 107 -14.06 -3.72 8.16
C ARG A 107 -13.20 -3.41 6.95
N CYS A 108 -13.05 -2.15 6.58
CA CYS A 108 -12.19 -1.75 5.49
C CYS A 108 -10.70 -2.00 5.78
N LEU A 109 -10.24 -1.78 7.02
CA LEU A 109 -8.88 -2.16 7.45
C LEU A 109 -8.67 -3.67 7.33
N LEU A 110 -9.62 -4.47 7.81
CA LEU A 110 -9.54 -5.93 7.77
C LEU A 110 -9.60 -6.47 6.33
N ASN A 111 -10.44 -5.88 5.47
CA ASN A 111 -10.54 -6.22 4.05
C ASN A 111 -9.22 -5.99 3.31
N ASN A 112 -8.48 -4.93 3.66
CA ASN A 112 -7.16 -4.69 3.08
C ASN A 112 -6.14 -5.81 3.37
N LEU A 113 -6.39 -6.65 4.38
CA LEU A 113 -5.51 -7.77 4.77
C LEU A 113 -6.14 -9.14 4.51
N ASP A 114 -7.30 -9.17 3.85
CA ASP A 114 -7.94 -10.42 3.47
C ASP A 114 -7.04 -11.20 2.49
N PRO A 115 -6.82 -12.52 2.68
CA PRO A 115 -6.03 -13.34 1.75
C PRO A 115 -6.51 -13.30 0.30
N GLU A 116 -7.81 -13.09 0.07
CA GLU A 116 -8.38 -12.97 -1.28
C GLU A 116 -8.08 -11.60 -1.91
N VAL A 117 -7.67 -10.61 -1.11
CA VAL A 117 -7.49 -9.22 -1.52
C VAL A 117 -6.01 -8.84 -1.56
N ALA A 118 -5.28 -9.04 -0.45
CA ALA A 118 -3.91 -8.59 -0.28
C ALA A 118 -2.90 -9.44 -1.08
N GLU A 119 -1.75 -8.85 -1.40
CA GLU A 119 -0.67 -9.54 -2.10
C GLU A 119 0.26 -10.32 -1.16
N ASN A 120 0.44 -9.88 0.09
CA ASN A 120 1.14 -10.62 1.15
C ASN A 120 0.62 -10.17 2.55
N PRO A 121 -0.54 -10.67 3.00
CA PRO A 121 -1.22 -10.18 4.20
C PRO A 121 -0.49 -10.48 5.51
N LEU A 122 0.32 -11.55 5.58
CA LEU A 122 1.04 -11.92 6.81
C LEU A 122 2.10 -10.87 7.20
N ASP A 123 2.65 -10.17 6.21
CA ASP A 123 3.56 -9.03 6.40
C ASP A 123 2.84 -7.68 6.39
N LEU A 124 1.50 -7.69 6.48
CA LEU A 124 0.61 -6.53 6.39
C LEU A 124 0.64 -5.82 5.04
N VAL A 125 1.24 -6.44 4.02
CA VAL A 125 1.43 -5.88 2.68
C VAL A 125 0.18 -6.11 1.85
N VAL A 126 -0.42 -5.01 1.40
CA VAL A 126 -1.62 -5.00 0.57
C VAL A 126 -1.24 -5.09 -0.92
N TYR A 127 -0.42 -4.16 -1.43
CA TYR A 127 0.05 -4.15 -2.83
C TYR A 127 1.22 -3.19 -3.07
N GLY A 128 1.79 -3.23 -4.29
CA GLY A 128 2.71 -2.20 -4.81
C GLY A 128 4.10 -2.21 -4.15
N GLY A 129 4.72 -3.38 -4.05
CA GLY A 129 5.93 -3.58 -3.26
C GLY A 129 5.57 -3.71 -1.78
N LYS A 130 6.05 -2.80 -0.93
CA LYS A 130 5.81 -2.79 0.52
C LYS A 130 4.64 -1.93 0.99
N GLY A 131 3.62 -1.69 0.16
CA GLY A 131 2.45 -0.90 0.56
C GLY A 131 1.64 -1.63 1.64
N LYS A 132 1.66 -1.13 2.88
CA LYS A 132 1.09 -1.81 4.06
C LYS A 132 -0.17 -1.16 4.61
N ALA A 133 -1.00 -1.97 5.29
CA ALA A 133 -2.21 -1.50 5.99
C ALA A 133 -1.92 -0.92 7.39
N ALA A 134 -0.92 -1.45 8.08
CA ALA A 134 -0.45 -1.01 9.39
C ALA A 134 1.07 -1.19 9.50
N ARG A 135 1.72 -0.44 10.40
CA ARG A 135 3.19 -0.39 10.46
C ARG A 135 3.81 -1.75 10.81
N ASN A 136 3.20 -2.41 11.79
CA ASN A 136 3.54 -3.73 12.31
C ASN A 136 2.31 -4.30 13.03
N TRP A 137 2.38 -5.56 13.44
CA TRP A 137 1.24 -6.24 14.09
C TRP A 137 0.82 -5.62 15.42
N GLU A 138 1.75 -5.08 16.19
CA GLU A 138 1.44 -4.33 17.42
C GLU A 138 0.60 -3.08 17.11
N ALA A 139 0.98 -2.32 16.08
CA ALA A 139 0.23 -1.15 15.63
C ALA A 139 -1.14 -1.54 15.06
N PHE A 140 -1.22 -2.64 14.31
CA PHE A 140 -2.48 -3.19 13.82
C PHE A 140 -3.44 -3.49 14.98
N ASP A 141 -2.97 -4.23 15.99
CA ASP A 141 -3.77 -4.56 17.18
C ASP A 141 -4.23 -3.32 17.93
N ALA A 142 -3.34 -2.33 18.08
CA ALA A 142 -3.69 -1.08 18.71
C ALA A 142 -4.72 -0.28 17.89
N ILE A 143 -4.70 -0.35 16.56
CA ILE A 143 -5.72 0.30 15.70
C ILE A 143 -7.06 -0.39 15.87
N VAL A 144 -7.10 -1.72 15.78
CA VAL A 144 -8.33 -2.50 15.96
C VAL A 144 -8.96 -2.19 17.32
N LYS A 145 -8.18 -2.26 18.40
CA LYS A 145 -8.64 -1.90 19.75
C LYS A 145 -9.12 -0.45 19.83
N SER A 146 -8.41 0.48 19.21
CA SER A 146 -8.80 1.89 19.22
C SER A 146 -10.15 2.09 18.53
N LEU A 147 -10.41 1.40 17.42
CA LEU A 147 -11.66 1.50 16.66
C LEU A 147 -12.85 0.87 17.39
N THR A 148 -12.65 -0.24 18.12
CA THR A 148 -13.72 -0.86 18.92
C THR A 148 -14.14 0.01 20.11
N GLU A 149 -13.22 0.79 20.67
CA GLU A 149 -13.48 1.68 21.80
C GLU A 149 -13.88 3.12 21.41
N LEU A 150 -13.71 3.52 20.14
CA LEU A 150 -13.87 4.89 19.64
C LEU A 150 -15.33 5.40 19.73
N GLU A 151 -15.54 6.53 20.41
CA GLU A 151 -16.85 7.17 20.50
C GLU A 151 -17.28 7.88 19.19
N SER A 152 -18.57 8.19 19.05
CA SER A 152 -19.11 8.89 17.88
C SER A 152 -18.60 10.33 17.75
N ASP A 153 -18.16 10.95 18.83
CA ASP A 153 -17.63 12.31 18.87
C ASP A 153 -16.12 12.36 19.06
N GLU A 154 -15.42 11.26 18.79
CA GLU A 154 -13.96 11.16 18.82
C GLU A 154 -13.37 10.94 17.42
N THR A 155 -12.09 11.28 17.28
CA THR A 155 -11.26 11.05 16.09
C THR A 155 -9.94 10.38 16.48
N LEU A 156 -9.63 9.24 15.86
CA LEU A 156 -8.35 8.54 15.96
C LEU A 156 -7.34 9.15 14.96
N LEU A 157 -6.11 9.38 15.41
CA LEU A 157 -4.99 9.78 14.56
C LEU A 157 -4.08 8.59 14.29
N VAL A 158 -3.82 8.33 13.01
CA VAL A 158 -2.89 7.29 12.55
C VAL A 158 -1.74 7.94 11.79
N GLN A 159 -0.53 7.82 12.35
CA GLN A 159 0.70 8.34 11.75
C GLN A 159 1.51 7.17 11.20
N SER A 160 1.75 7.14 9.90
CA SER A 160 2.46 6.05 9.20
C SER A 160 2.10 4.67 9.74
N GLY A 161 0.80 4.34 9.70
CA GLY A 161 0.27 3.06 10.13
C GLY A 161 0.33 2.75 11.63
N LYS A 162 0.58 3.73 12.50
CA LYS A 162 0.56 3.59 13.96
C LYS A 162 -0.50 4.50 14.58
N PRO A 163 -1.36 4.01 15.48
CA PRO A 163 -2.32 4.85 16.20
C PRO A 163 -1.55 5.67 17.26
N VAL A 164 -1.64 6.99 17.19
CA VAL A 164 -0.83 7.89 18.04
C VAL A 164 -1.64 8.74 19.01
N GLY A 165 -2.96 8.81 18.84
CA GLY A 165 -3.81 9.55 19.75
C GLY A 165 -5.28 9.51 19.35
N ARG A 166 -6.14 9.77 20.33
CA ARG A 166 -7.60 9.89 20.18
C ARG A 166 -8.02 11.22 20.80
N PHE A 167 -8.79 12.01 20.06
CA PHE A 167 -9.22 13.34 20.50
C PHE A 167 -10.72 13.48 20.36
N LYS A 168 -11.33 14.15 21.34
CA LYS A 168 -12.73 14.56 21.24
C LYS A 168 -12.85 15.65 20.16
N THR A 169 -13.74 15.40 19.22
CA THR A 169 -14.10 16.29 18.11
C THR A 169 -15.62 16.53 18.14
N HIS A 170 -16.36 15.99 17.17
CA HIS A 170 -17.81 16.03 17.08
C HIS A 170 -18.32 14.97 16.09
N GLU A 171 -19.60 14.64 16.14
CA GLU A 171 -20.18 13.54 15.35
C GLU A 171 -19.97 13.66 13.83
N MET A 172 -19.98 14.88 13.30
CA MET A 172 -19.76 15.15 11.87
C MET A 172 -18.28 15.13 11.42
N ALA A 173 -17.33 14.98 12.35
CA ALA A 173 -15.91 14.91 12.01
C ALA A 173 -15.57 13.50 11.45
N PRO A 174 -14.45 13.36 10.72
CA PRO A 174 -13.91 12.04 10.40
C PRO A 174 -13.62 11.24 11.68
N ARG A 175 -13.95 9.94 11.67
CA ARG A 175 -13.59 9.03 12.77
C ARG A 175 -12.09 8.75 12.81
N VAL A 176 -11.42 8.79 11.67
CA VAL A 176 -9.97 8.57 11.57
C VAL A 176 -9.35 9.60 10.64
N LEU A 177 -8.20 10.14 11.05
CA LEU A 177 -7.31 10.93 10.20
C LEU A 177 -6.00 10.18 10.04
N ILE A 178 -5.57 9.99 8.79
CA ILE A 178 -4.41 9.18 8.44
C ILE A 178 -3.39 10.05 7.69
N ALA A 179 -2.15 10.03 8.17
CA ALA A 179 -1.02 10.64 7.49
C ALA A 179 0.13 9.63 7.39
N ASN A 180 0.29 9.03 6.22
CA ASN A 180 1.31 8.00 5.98
C ASN A 180 2.42 8.53 5.09
N SER A 181 3.65 8.09 5.36
CA SER A 181 4.81 8.23 4.47
C SER A 181 5.25 9.67 4.15
N ASN A 182 4.67 10.67 4.83
CA ASN A 182 5.05 12.07 4.64
C ASN A 182 6.44 12.33 5.20
N LEU A 183 7.32 12.88 4.37
CA LEU A 183 8.65 13.35 4.73
C LEU A 183 8.79 14.82 4.35
N VAL A 184 9.60 15.56 5.11
CA VAL A 184 10.02 16.90 4.71
C VAL A 184 10.74 16.78 3.35
N PRO A 185 10.47 17.65 2.36
CA PRO A 185 10.88 17.41 0.97
C PRO A 185 12.37 17.08 0.78
N ASP A 186 13.26 17.72 1.53
CA ASP A 186 14.70 17.48 1.42
C ASP A 186 15.15 16.09 1.90
N TRP A 187 14.29 15.39 2.64
CA TRP A 187 14.49 14.03 3.14
C TRP A 187 13.58 13.01 2.46
N ALA A 188 12.77 13.42 1.48
CA ALA A 188 11.85 12.54 0.76
C ALA A 188 12.59 11.66 -0.27
N THR A 189 13.54 10.84 0.22
CA THR A 189 14.32 9.89 -0.57
C THR A 189 14.08 8.47 -0.06
N TRP A 190 14.25 7.48 -0.94
CA TRP A 190 14.11 6.07 -0.57
C TRP A 190 15.08 5.62 0.51
N GLN A 191 16.35 6.05 0.42
CA GLN A 191 17.33 5.72 1.46
C GLN A 191 16.88 6.20 2.84
N HIS A 192 16.42 7.45 2.96
CA HIS A 192 15.95 7.97 4.24
C HIS A 192 14.66 7.28 4.70
N PHE A 193 13.77 6.95 3.76
CA PHE A 193 12.58 6.16 4.05
C PHE A 193 12.96 4.79 4.65
N TRP A 194 13.90 4.07 4.04
CA TRP A 194 14.35 2.74 4.51
C TRP A 194 15.04 2.83 5.88
N ASP A 195 15.91 3.83 6.09
CA ASP A 195 16.54 4.06 7.40
C ASP A 195 15.48 4.24 8.52
N LEU A 196 14.37 4.93 8.21
CA LEU A 196 13.25 5.12 9.15
C LEU A 196 12.37 3.88 9.27
N GLU A 197 12.20 3.10 8.21
CA GLU A 197 11.48 1.81 8.23
C GLU A 197 12.21 0.82 9.16
N ASP A 198 13.53 0.69 9.00
CA ASP A 198 14.39 -0.18 9.82
C ASP A 198 14.38 0.24 11.31
N ALA A 199 14.26 1.54 11.57
CA ALA A 199 14.08 2.08 12.92
C ALA A 199 12.66 1.90 13.49
N GLY A 200 11.71 1.34 12.74
CA GLY A 200 10.31 1.17 13.14
C GLY A 200 9.50 2.49 13.17
N LEU A 201 9.99 3.53 12.49
CA LEU A 201 9.39 4.86 12.46
C LEU A 201 8.56 5.13 11.21
N MET A 202 8.66 4.26 10.19
CA MET A 202 8.03 4.48 8.89
C MET A 202 7.18 3.30 8.43
N MET A 203 6.22 3.61 7.57
CA MET A 203 5.42 2.65 6.81
C MET A 203 5.18 3.26 5.43
N TYR A 204 5.24 2.45 4.38
CA TYR A 204 4.82 2.86 3.05
C TYR A 204 3.30 2.63 2.91
N GLY A 205 2.54 3.72 2.82
CA GLY A 205 1.07 3.64 2.77
C GLY A 205 0.51 3.41 1.36
N GLN A 206 1.33 3.54 0.31
CA GLN A 206 0.84 3.63 -1.07
C GLN A 206 -0.31 4.68 -1.12
N MET A 207 -1.37 4.44 -1.89
CA MET A 207 -2.59 5.22 -1.93
C MET A 207 -3.64 4.58 -1.04
N THR A 208 -4.11 3.38 -1.41
CA THR A 208 -5.26 2.73 -0.75
C THR A 208 -4.88 1.63 0.24
N ALA A 209 -3.59 1.26 0.32
CA ALA A 209 -3.09 0.28 1.27
C ALA A 209 -3.17 0.82 2.72
N GLY A 210 -2.53 1.95 2.97
CA GLY A 210 -2.49 2.59 4.29
C GLY A 210 -3.73 3.45 4.60
N SER A 211 -4.63 3.64 3.63
CA SER A 211 -5.90 4.37 3.82
C SER A 211 -7.12 3.46 3.87
N TRP A 212 -6.92 2.14 3.84
CA TRP A 212 -7.95 1.12 4.07
C TRP A 212 -9.13 1.24 3.10
N ILE A 213 -8.87 1.21 1.80
CA ILE A 213 -9.95 1.19 0.79
C ILE A 213 -9.53 0.43 -0.47
N TYR A 214 -8.62 -0.54 -0.32
CA TYR A 214 -8.22 -1.39 -1.41
C TYR A 214 -9.24 -2.51 -1.61
N ILE A 215 -9.62 -2.75 -2.86
CA ILE A 215 -10.70 -3.68 -3.26
C ILE A 215 -10.17 -4.74 -4.24
N GLY A 216 -8.89 -5.09 -4.08
CA GLY A 216 -8.20 -5.97 -5.01
C GLY A 216 -7.95 -5.30 -6.37
N THR A 217 -7.66 -6.14 -7.35
CA THR A 217 -7.30 -5.74 -8.72
C THR A 217 -8.41 -4.94 -9.42
N GLN A 218 -9.68 -5.08 -9.01
CA GLN A 218 -10.80 -4.32 -9.56
C GLN A 218 -10.60 -2.80 -9.40
N GLY A 219 -9.92 -2.36 -8.33
CA GLY A 219 -9.71 -0.94 -8.04
C GLY A 219 -9.00 -0.17 -9.15
N ILE A 220 -8.15 -0.83 -9.94
CA ILE A 220 -7.44 -0.22 -11.06
C ILE A 220 -8.00 -0.63 -12.43
N LEU A 221 -8.79 -1.72 -12.50
CA LEU A 221 -9.28 -2.31 -13.75
C LEU A 221 -9.96 -1.29 -14.66
N GLN A 222 -10.89 -0.49 -14.14
CA GLN A 222 -11.58 0.52 -14.94
C GLN A 222 -10.60 1.57 -15.49
N GLY A 223 -9.61 1.99 -14.70
CA GLY A 223 -8.61 2.97 -15.13
C GLY A 223 -7.73 2.44 -16.27
N THR A 224 -7.26 1.20 -16.13
CA THR A 224 -6.47 0.51 -17.17
C THR A 224 -7.32 0.27 -18.43
N TYR A 225 -8.56 -0.19 -18.27
CA TYR A 225 -9.52 -0.35 -19.37
C TYR A 225 -9.73 0.96 -20.14
N GLN A 226 -9.98 2.08 -19.45
CA GLN A 226 -10.16 3.39 -20.08
C GLN A 226 -8.89 3.91 -20.76
N THR A 227 -7.72 3.54 -20.26
CA THR A 227 -6.45 3.85 -20.92
C THR A 227 -6.38 3.16 -22.28
N PHE A 228 -6.73 1.87 -22.34
CA PHE A 228 -6.76 1.11 -23.59
C PHE A 228 -7.90 1.53 -24.53
N VAL A 229 -9.07 1.92 -24.02
CA VAL A 229 -10.12 2.60 -24.82
C VAL A 229 -9.53 3.85 -25.49
N SER A 230 -8.81 4.68 -24.75
CA SER A 230 -8.22 5.90 -25.31
C SER A 230 -7.17 5.60 -26.39
N ILE A 231 -6.39 4.54 -26.23
CA ILE A 231 -5.43 4.09 -27.23
C ILE A 231 -6.17 3.61 -28.48
N ALA A 232 -7.20 2.78 -28.30
CA ALA A 232 -8.03 2.25 -29.38
C ALA A 232 -8.67 3.39 -30.20
N ASP A 233 -9.27 4.38 -29.55
CA ASP A 233 -9.87 5.56 -30.20
C ASP A 233 -8.84 6.36 -30.99
N LYS A 234 -7.64 6.57 -30.43
CA LYS A 234 -6.60 7.42 -31.04
C LYS A 234 -5.84 6.75 -32.18
N LYS A 235 -5.75 5.42 -32.19
CA LYS A 235 -4.80 4.68 -33.05
C LYS A 235 -5.41 3.55 -33.86
N PHE A 236 -6.51 2.94 -33.40
CA PHE A 236 -7.02 1.67 -33.93
C PHE A 236 -8.51 1.70 -34.28
N GLY A 237 -9.13 2.88 -34.37
CA GLY A 237 -10.51 3.03 -34.81
C GLY A 237 -11.57 2.62 -33.78
N GLY A 238 -11.22 2.70 -32.49
CA GLY A 238 -12.15 2.46 -31.37
C GLY A 238 -12.23 1.02 -30.86
N THR A 239 -11.37 0.11 -31.33
CA THR A 239 -11.21 -1.25 -30.79
C THR A 239 -9.74 -1.67 -30.86
N LEU A 240 -9.32 -2.60 -29.98
CA LEU A 240 -8.00 -3.24 -30.04
C LEU A 240 -8.03 -4.58 -30.79
N LYS A 241 -9.14 -4.94 -31.44
CA LYS A 241 -9.24 -6.15 -32.24
C LYS A 241 -8.14 -6.24 -33.30
N GLY A 242 -7.42 -7.37 -33.29
CA GLY A 242 -6.30 -7.61 -34.20
C GLY A 242 -5.02 -6.87 -33.83
N THR A 243 -4.92 -6.37 -32.59
CA THR A 243 -3.69 -5.78 -32.04
C THR A 243 -3.10 -6.67 -30.93
N LEU A 244 -1.78 -6.59 -30.78
CA LEU A 244 -1.01 -7.22 -29.72
C LEU A 244 -0.42 -6.16 -28.79
N THR A 245 -0.75 -6.26 -27.51
CA THR A 245 -0.16 -5.47 -26.42
C THR A 245 0.87 -6.31 -25.68
N LEU A 246 2.10 -5.80 -25.56
CA LEU A 246 3.13 -6.32 -24.64
C LEU A 246 3.15 -5.49 -23.36
N THR A 247 3.15 -6.17 -22.21
CA THR A 247 3.36 -5.53 -20.91
C THR A 247 4.09 -6.45 -19.93
N ALA A 248 4.44 -5.91 -18.76
CA ALA A 248 4.97 -6.67 -17.64
C ALA A 248 4.39 -6.26 -16.29
N GLY A 249 4.52 -7.15 -15.31
CA GLY A 249 4.03 -7.00 -13.94
C GLY A 249 2.57 -7.43 -13.78
N LEU A 250 2.36 -8.55 -13.09
CA LEU A 250 1.07 -9.19 -12.79
C LEU A 250 0.76 -9.19 -11.27
N GLY A 251 1.39 -8.28 -10.52
CA GLY A 251 1.08 -8.00 -9.11
C GLY A 251 -0.33 -7.38 -8.91
N GLY A 252 -0.64 -6.94 -7.70
CA GLY A 252 -2.01 -6.51 -7.32
C GLY A 252 -2.71 -5.56 -8.30
N MET A 253 -2.00 -4.54 -8.78
CA MET A 253 -2.52 -3.61 -9.81
C MET A 253 -2.18 -4.06 -11.24
N GLY A 254 -0.96 -4.56 -11.44
CA GLY A 254 -0.45 -5.06 -12.72
C GLY A 254 -1.31 -6.15 -13.36
N GLY A 255 -1.91 -6.99 -12.52
CA GLY A 255 -2.82 -8.05 -12.93
C GLY A 255 -4.11 -7.57 -13.60
N ALA A 256 -4.43 -6.27 -13.57
CA ALA A 256 -5.60 -5.74 -14.27
C ALA A 256 -5.37 -5.55 -15.78
N GLN A 257 -4.11 -5.47 -16.21
CA GLN A 257 -3.73 -5.19 -17.59
C GLN A 257 -4.29 -6.22 -18.59
N PRO A 258 -4.19 -7.54 -18.34
CA PRO A 258 -4.60 -8.51 -19.34
C PRO A 258 -6.12 -8.47 -19.58
N LEU A 259 -6.92 -8.47 -18.52
CA LEU A 259 -8.37 -8.29 -18.62
C LEU A 259 -8.77 -6.94 -19.25
N ALA A 260 -8.06 -5.85 -18.94
CA ALA A 260 -8.35 -4.55 -19.53
C ALA A 260 -8.13 -4.53 -21.06
N VAL A 261 -7.09 -5.20 -21.55
CA VAL A 261 -6.82 -5.35 -22.99
C VAL A 261 -7.87 -6.23 -23.65
N THR A 262 -8.23 -7.37 -23.06
CA THR A 262 -9.23 -8.28 -23.64
C THR A 262 -10.65 -7.71 -23.63
N MET A 263 -10.99 -6.89 -22.61
CA MET A 263 -12.23 -6.09 -22.61
C MET A 263 -12.30 -5.05 -23.73
N ASN A 264 -11.16 -4.71 -24.35
CA ASN A 264 -11.07 -3.87 -25.54
C ASN A 264 -10.88 -4.68 -26.85
N ASP A 265 -11.15 -6.00 -26.80
CA ASP A 265 -11.00 -6.96 -27.90
C ASP A 265 -9.56 -7.26 -28.34
N GLY A 266 -8.54 -6.85 -27.58
CA GLY A 266 -7.13 -7.01 -27.93
C GLY A 266 -6.49 -8.31 -27.42
N VAL A 267 -5.30 -8.60 -27.92
CA VAL A 267 -4.43 -9.65 -27.38
C VAL A 267 -3.44 -9.04 -26.40
N CYS A 268 -3.26 -9.66 -25.24
CA CYS A 268 -2.27 -9.25 -24.25
C CYS A 268 -1.21 -10.34 -24.06
N LEU A 269 0.06 -10.00 -24.23
CA LEU A 269 1.20 -10.80 -23.76
C LEU A 269 1.79 -10.11 -22.52
N ALA A 270 1.62 -10.74 -21.36
CA ALA A 270 2.05 -10.19 -20.08
C ALA A 270 3.19 -11.02 -19.47
N VAL A 271 4.30 -10.34 -19.18
CA VAL A 271 5.49 -10.97 -18.60
C VAL A 271 5.50 -10.75 -17.08
N ASP A 272 5.74 -11.80 -16.31
CA ASP A 272 6.09 -11.68 -14.89
C ASP A 272 7.21 -12.66 -14.55
N VAL A 273 8.11 -12.27 -13.66
CA VAL A 273 9.22 -13.11 -13.23
C VAL A 273 8.76 -14.13 -12.18
N ASP A 274 7.64 -13.86 -11.50
CA ASP A 274 7.07 -14.68 -10.45
C ASP A 274 5.88 -15.52 -10.95
N PRO A 275 6.03 -16.84 -11.11
CA PRO A 275 4.95 -17.71 -11.58
C PRO A 275 3.73 -17.69 -10.64
N GLU A 276 3.91 -17.50 -9.34
CA GLU A 276 2.79 -17.46 -8.39
C GLU A 276 1.86 -16.26 -8.68
N ARG A 277 2.41 -15.13 -9.16
CA ARG A 277 1.61 -13.97 -9.57
C ARG A 277 0.77 -14.29 -10.79
N ILE A 278 1.32 -15.02 -11.75
CA ILE A 278 0.61 -15.45 -12.97
C ILE A 278 -0.54 -16.39 -12.60
N GLU A 279 -0.25 -17.41 -11.79
CA GLU A 279 -1.24 -18.38 -11.30
C GLU A 279 -2.40 -17.69 -10.56
N LYS A 280 -2.10 -16.74 -9.67
CA LYS A 280 -3.13 -15.95 -8.98
C LYS A 280 -4.06 -15.20 -9.94
N ARG A 281 -3.55 -14.72 -11.10
CA ARG A 281 -4.39 -14.05 -12.12
C ARG A 281 -5.23 -15.01 -12.95
N ILE A 282 -4.76 -16.25 -13.16
CA ILE A 282 -5.59 -17.31 -13.73
C ILE A 282 -6.75 -17.65 -12.77
N GLU A 283 -6.44 -17.88 -11.49
CA GLU A 283 -7.44 -18.23 -10.47
C GLU A 283 -8.53 -17.15 -10.32
N THR A 284 -8.12 -15.89 -10.35
CA THR A 284 -9.03 -14.73 -10.26
C THR A 284 -9.64 -14.30 -11.59
N ARG A 285 -9.36 -15.02 -12.69
CA ARG A 285 -9.87 -14.76 -14.05
C ARG A 285 -9.52 -13.37 -14.61
N TYR A 286 -8.37 -12.86 -14.21
CA TYR A 286 -7.75 -11.65 -14.76
C TYR A 286 -6.77 -11.96 -15.90
N LEU A 287 -6.43 -13.23 -16.09
CA LEU A 287 -5.59 -13.78 -17.14
C LEU A 287 -6.26 -15.06 -17.69
N ASP A 288 -6.18 -15.31 -19.00
CA ASP A 288 -6.82 -16.46 -19.64
C ASP A 288 -5.88 -17.67 -19.73
N GLU A 289 -4.64 -17.46 -20.16
CA GLU A 289 -3.69 -18.51 -20.47
C GLU A 289 -2.34 -18.28 -19.78
N PHE A 290 -1.71 -19.37 -19.32
CA PHE A 290 -0.33 -19.37 -18.83
C PHE A 290 0.51 -20.24 -19.78
N ALA A 291 1.38 -19.59 -20.56
CA ALA A 291 2.24 -20.25 -21.52
C ALA A 291 3.44 -20.93 -20.82
N PRO A 292 3.90 -22.11 -21.32
CA PRO A 292 5.01 -22.84 -20.73
C PRO A 292 6.38 -22.18 -20.98
N ASP A 293 6.50 -21.41 -22.07
CA ASP A 293 7.72 -20.71 -22.48
C ASP A 293 7.39 -19.54 -23.42
N LEU A 294 8.40 -18.70 -23.68
CA LEU A 294 8.28 -17.51 -24.51
C LEU A 294 7.93 -17.83 -25.96
N ASP A 295 8.45 -18.93 -26.52
CA ASP A 295 8.19 -19.31 -27.90
C ASP A 295 6.70 -19.64 -28.10
N SER A 296 6.16 -20.47 -27.21
CA SER A 296 4.74 -20.84 -27.18
C SER A 296 3.85 -19.61 -26.95
N ALA A 297 4.25 -18.70 -26.06
CA ALA A 297 3.51 -17.47 -25.78
C ALA A 297 3.42 -16.55 -27.01
N VAL A 298 4.54 -16.39 -27.73
CA VAL A 298 4.61 -15.57 -28.94
C VAL A 298 3.81 -16.18 -30.09
N GLU A 299 3.93 -17.49 -30.31
CA GLU A 299 3.16 -18.20 -31.33
C GLU A 299 1.66 -18.01 -31.11
N ARG A 300 1.20 -18.25 -29.88
CA ARG A 300 -0.20 -18.10 -29.48
C ARG A 300 -0.70 -16.66 -29.61
N ALA A 301 0.11 -15.68 -29.20
CA ALA A 301 -0.25 -14.26 -29.29
C ALA A 301 -0.39 -13.79 -30.74
N LEU A 302 0.50 -14.22 -31.63
CA LEU A 302 0.44 -13.87 -33.05
C LEU A 302 -0.72 -14.57 -33.77
N GLU A 303 -1.03 -15.83 -33.42
CA GLU A 303 -2.21 -16.52 -33.92
C GLU A 303 -3.50 -15.80 -33.50
N ALA A 304 -3.62 -15.46 -32.21
CA ALA A 304 -4.77 -14.72 -31.68
C ALA A 304 -4.94 -13.36 -32.39
N LYS A 305 -3.82 -12.64 -32.59
CA LYS A 305 -3.80 -11.35 -33.29
C LYS A 305 -4.33 -11.52 -34.72
N ALA A 306 -3.84 -12.51 -35.46
CA ALA A 306 -4.27 -12.78 -36.84
C ALA A 306 -5.75 -13.18 -36.93
N ASN A 307 -6.27 -13.90 -35.93
CA ASN A 307 -7.67 -14.34 -35.87
C ASN A 307 -8.62 -13.26 -35.31
N GLY A 308 -8.09 -12.15 -34.78
CA GLY A 308 -8.87 -11.11 -34.12
C GLY A 308 -9.58 -11.62 -32.86
N GLU A 309 -8.91 -12.53 -32.14
CA GLU A 309 -9.35 -13.09 -30.86
C GLU A 309 -8.90 -12.17 -29.72
N ALA A 310 -9.76 -12.02 -28.71
CA ALA A 310 -9.40 -11.36 -27.46
C ALA A 310 -8.93 -12.42 -26.47
N VAL A 311 -7.63 -12.43 -26.17
CA VAL A 311 -7.03 -13.39 -25.22
C VAL A 311 -5.84 -12.76 -24.51
N SER A 312 -5.66 -13.15 -23.26
CA SER A 312 -4.54 -12.73 -22.44
C SER A 312 -3.64 -13.91 -22.06
N ILE A 313 -2.34 -13.76 -22.31
CA ILE A 313 -1.33 -14.81 -22.20
C ILE A 313 -0.24 -14.32 -21.25
N GLY A 314 -0.06 -15.04 -20.14
CA GLY A 314 1.03 -14.81 -19.19
C GLY A 314 2.21 -15.71 -19.52
N VAL A 315 3.42 -15.21 -19.30
CA VAL A 315 4.64 -16.01 -19.45
C VAL A 315 5.67 -15.65 -18.37
N VAL A 316 6.35 -16.67 -17.83
CA VAL A 316 7.46 -16.44 -16.89
C VAL A 316 8.64 -15.83 -17.62
N GLY A 317 9.14 -14.70 -17.13
CA GLY A 317 10.39 -14.12 -17.60
C GLY A 317 10.70 -12.78 -16.96
N ASN A 318 11.94 -12.32 -17.07
CA ASN A 318 12.31 -10.97 -16.68
C ASN A 318 11.97 -10.00 -17.81
N ALA A 319 11.19 -8.96 -17.51
CA ALA A 319 10.80 -7.95 -18.52
C ALA A 319 12.00 -7.31 -19.22
N ALA A 320 13.11 -7.07 -18.51
CA ALA A 320 14.32 -6.48 -19.07
C ALA A 320 15.00 -7.38 -20.13
N GLU A 321 14.79 -8.70 -20.05
CA GLU A 321 15.34 -9.69 -20.98
C GLU A 321 14.35 -9.98 -22.10
N VAL A 322 13.11 -10.30 -21.74
CA VAL A 322 12.05 -10.69 -22.68
C VAL A 322 11.74 -9.57 -23.66
N PHE A 323 11.66 -8.31 -23.22
CA PHE A 323 11.35 -7.20 -24.12
C PHE A 323 12.47 -7.00 -25.15
N ALA A 324 13.73 -7.10 -24.72
CA ALA A 324 14.88 -7.00 -25.61
C ALA A 324 14.93 -8.17 -26.60
N GLU A 325 14.60 -9.37 -26.14
CA GLU A 325 14.54 -10.57 -26.97
C GLU A 325 13.43 -10.47 -28.03
N LEU A 326 12.21 -10.06 -27.66
CA LEU A 326 11.09 -9.87 -28.60
C LEU A 326 11.42 -8.82 -29.66
N LEU A 327 12.09 -7.74 -29.27
CA LEU A 327 12.60 -6.73 -30.21
C LEU A 327 13.64 -7.32 -31.17
N GLY A 328 14.59 -8.11 -30.66
CA GLY A 328 15.62 -8.77 -31.48
C GLY A 328 15.05 -9.80 -32.46
N ARG A 329 13.96 -10.47 -32.07
CA ARG A 329 13.17 -11.39 -32.92
C ARG A 329 12.31 -10.66 -33.95
N GLY A 330 12.06 -9.37 -33.78
CA GLY A 330 11.20 -8.57 -34.67
C GLY A 330 9.71 -8.94 -34.57
N VAL A 331 9.23 -9.30 -33.37
CA VAL A 331 7.82 -9.64 -33.14
C VAL A 331 6.93 -8.41 -33.36
N ASP A 332 5.85 -8.57 -34.12
CA ASP A 332 4.96 -7.47 -34.52
C ASP A 332 3.98 -7.08 -33.41
N ILE A 333 4.43 -6.18 -32.53
CA ILE A 333 3.70 -5.69 -31.35
C ILE A 333 3.21 -4.26 -31.61
N ASP A 334 1.92 -4.01 -31.38
CA ASP A 334 1.29 -2.71 -31.69
C ASP A 334 1.34 -1.74 -30.51
N ILE A 335 1.26 -2.25 -29.27
CA ILE A 335 1.24 -1.46 -28.04
C ILE A 335 2.25 -2.06 -27.06
N VAL A 336 3.07 -1.20 -26.44
CA VAL A 336 4.01 -1.61 -25.39
C VAL A 336 3.80 -0.71 -24.18
N THR A 337 3.73 -1.30 -23.00
CA THR A 337 3.70 -0.61 -21.71
C THR A 337 4.42 -1.44 -20.64
N ASP A 338 4.53 -0.93 -19.43
CA ASP A 338 5.08 -1.64 -18.29
C ASP A 338 4.34 -1.27 -16.99
N GLN A 339 4.14 -2.24 -16.11
CA GLN A 339 3.60 -2.03 -14.76
C GLN A 339 4.34 -2.85 -13.70
N THR A 340 5.62 -3.18 -13.94
CA THR A 340 6.50 -3.60 -12.84
C THR A 340 6.55 -2.54 -11.74
N SER A 341 6.93 -2.92 -10.52
CA SER A 341 7.03 -1.98 -9.40
C SER A 341 8.35 -1.19 -9.42
N ALA A 342 8.67 -0.59 -10.57
CA ALA A 342 9.89 0.19 -10.79
C ALA A 342 10.02 1.45 -9.90
N HIS A 343 8.93 1.85 -9.22
CA HIS A 343 8.96 2.97 -8.26
C HIS A 343 9.78 2.65 -7.00
N ASP A 344 9.93 1.37 -6.66
CA ASP A 344 10.71 0.87 -5.52
C ASP A 344 11.76 -0.12 -6.05
N PRO A 345 12.95 0.36 -6.44
CA PRO A 345 13.96 -0.49 -7.09
C PRO A 345 14.49 -1.59 -6.18
N LEU A 346 14.41 -1.44 -4.85
CA LEU A 346 14.91 -2.45 -3.91
C LEU A 346 13.92 -3.60 -3.71
N ASN A 347 12.62 -3.30 -3.67
CA ASN A 347 11.60 -4.31 -3.31
C ASN A 347 10.66 -4.67 -4.46
N GLY A 348 10.69 -3.95 -5.57
CA GLY A 348 9.66 -4.02 -6.62
C GLY A 348 10.13 -4.46 -8.00
N TYR A 349 11.43 -4.44 -8.29
CA TYR A 349 11.97 -4.79 -9.59
C TYR A 349 13.10 -5.82 -9.45
N VAL A 350 13.03 -6.92 -10.20
CA VAL A 350 14.06 -7.98 -10.17
C VAL A 350 15.11 -7.70 -11.25
N PRO A 351 16.40 -7.54 -10.90
CA PRO A 351 17.46 -7.33 -11.89
C PRO A 351 17.56 -8.48 -12.90
N ALA A 352 17.94 -8.16 -14.14
CA ALA A 352 18.18 -9.15 -15.19
C ALA A 352 19.33 -10.09 -14.79
N GLY A 353 19.26 -11.36 -15.23
CA GLY A 353 20.25 -12.38 -14.91
C GLY A 353 20.11 -13.04 -13.53
N TYR A 354 19.11 -12.65 -12.73
CA TYR A 354 18.84 -13.23 -11.42
C TYR A 354 17.52 -14.01 -11.42
N THR A 355 17.54 -15.19 -10.81
CA THR A 355 16.32 -15.86 -10.35
C THR A 355 15.70 -15.12 -9.17
N LEU A 356 14.44 -15.42 -8.83
CA LEU A 356 13.77 -14.83 -7.66
C LEU A 356 14.51 -15.11 -6.34
N ASP A 357 15.05 -16.31 -6.18
CA ASP A 357 15.79 -16.70 -4.97
C ASP A 357 17.11 -15.94 -4.87
N GLU A 358 17.87 -15.86 -5.97
CA GLU A 358 19.13 -15.10 -6.02
C GLU A 358 18.88 -13.61 -5.81
N ALA A 359 17.85 -13.05 -6.43
CA ALA A 359 17.44 -11.66 -6.24
C ALA A 359 17.03 -11.40 -4.78
N THR A 360 16.32 -12.35 -4.15
CA THR A 360 15.92 -12.23 -2.75
C THR A 360 17.14 -12.26 -1.82
N ALA A 361 18.12 -13.12 -2.08
CA ALA A 361 19.38 -13.15 -1.34
C ALA A 361 20.17 -11.84 -1.53
N LEU A 362 20.36 -11.40 -2.78
CA LEU A 362 21.09 -10.17 -3.10
C LEU A 362 20.47 -8.93 -2.44
N ARG A 363 19.13 -8.85 -2.41
CA ARG A 363 18.39 -7.76 -1.76
C ARG A 363 18.74 -7.62 -0.27
N VAL A 364 19.00 -8.74 0.41
CA VAL A 364 19.31 -8.75 1.85
C VAL A 364 20.81 -8.55 2.09
N GLU A 365 21.65 -9.21 1.30
CA GLU A 365 23.10 -9.24 1.51
C GLU A 365 23.77 -7.94 1.05
N GLU A 366 23.42 -7.46 -0.14
CA GLU A 366 24.04 -6.30 -0.80
C GLU A 366 22.97 -5.38 -1.42
N PRO A 367 22.13 -4.70 -0.60
CA PRO A 367 21.00 -3.90 -1.08
C PRO A 367 21.41 -2.74 -2.00
N LYS A 368 22.65 -2.27 -1.92
CA LYS A 368 23.17 -1.25 -2.83
C LYS A 368 23.46 -1.83 -4.22
N GLU A 369 24.10 -2.99 -4.27
CA GLU A 369 24.37 -3.70 -5.52
C GLU A 369 23.06 -4.14 -6.19
N TYR A 370 22.03 -4.49 -5.42
CA TYR A 370 20.70 -4.78 -5.97
C TYR A 370 20.07 -3.60 -6.72
N ILE A 371 20.33 -2.37 -6.27
CA ILE A 371 19.73 -1.15 -6.82
C ILE A 371 20.52 -0.64 -8.04
N GLU A 372 21.83 -0.85 -8.09
CA GLU A 372 22.71 -0.49 -9.21
C GLU A 372 22.42 -1.34 -10.46
#